data_AF-X1NZH2-F1
#
_entry.id   AF-X1NZH2-F1
#
_cell.length_a   1.000
_cell.length_b   1.000
_cell.length_c   1.000
_cell.angle_alpha   90.00
_cell.angle_beta   90.00
_cell.angle_gamma   90.00
#
_symmetry.space_group_name_H-M   'P 1'
#
loop_
_entity.id
_entity.type
_entity.pdbx_description
1 polymer ?
#
loop_
_entity_poly.entity_id
_entity_poly.type
_entity_poly.pdbx_seq_one_letter_code
_entity_poly.pdbx_strand_id
1 'polypeptide(L)'
;AHCSSDCLINKATALGKERGYDVYVLPGGTCIPQILKKNPYEGVVGVACSQELKEGAGFLKNKNLPGQAVFLIKNGCANTEFNLKSFKEIL
;
A
#
# COMPACT_ATOMS: atom_id res chain seq x y z
N ALA A 1 3.01 -1.40 17.25
CA ALA A 1 2.36 -0.16 17.73
C ALA A 1 1.19 0.15 16.82
N HIS A 2 -0.02 0.30 17.35
CA HIS A 2 -1.19 0.72 16.59
C HIS A 2 -1.42 2.21 16.83
N CYS A 3 -1.71 2.96 15.76
CA CYS A 3 -2.07 4.37 15.85
C CYS A 3 -3.47 4.52 16.49
N SER A 4 -3.93 5.75 16.70
CA SER A 4 -5.29 6.02 17.15
C SER A 4 -6.34 5.46 16.18
N SER A 5 -7.55 5.19 16.68
CA SER A 5 -8.64 4.58 15.88
C SER A 5 -9.17 5.48 14.77
N ASP A 6 -9.01 6.79 14.90
CA ASP A 6 -9.38 7.79 13.90
C ASP A 6 -8.35 7.93 12.78
N CYS A 7 -7.11 7.46 12.98
CA CYS A 7 -6.04 7.48 11.99
C CYS A 7 -6.42 6.71 10.71
N LEU A 8 -6.28 7.38 9.56
CA LEU A 8 -6.59 6.81 8.25
C LEU A 8 -5.77 5.55 7.94
N ILE A 9 -4.47 5.55 8.29
CA ILE A 9 -3.58 4.41 8.09
C ILE A 9 -3.99 3.23 8.96
N ASN A 10 -4.43 3.48 10.19
CA ASN A 10 -4.92 2.42 11.08
C ASN A 10 -6.19 1.78 10.51
N LYS A 11 -7.14 2.59 10.06
CA LYS A 11 -8.38 2.11 9.41
C LYS A 11 -8.10 1.26 8.18
N ALA A 12 -7.20 1.71 7.30
CA ALA A 12 -6.82 0.96 6.11
C ALA A 12 -6.05 -0.33 6.44
N THR A 13 -5.18 -0.29 7.46
CA THR A 13 -4.47 -1.48 7.92
C THR A 13 -5.42 -2.52 8.50
N ALA A 14 -6.38 -2.08 9.32
CA ALA A 14 -7.41 -2.97 9.87
C ALA A 14 -8.25 -3.59 8.75
N LEU A 15 -8.72 -2.78 7.79
CA LEU A 15 -9.51 -3.25 6.66
C LEU A 15 -8.74 -4.24 5.77
N GLY A 16 -7.47 -3.96 5.46
CA GLY A 16 -6.64 -4.88 4.67
C GLY A 16 -6.46 -6.23 5.36
N LYS A 17 -6.17 -6.22 6.67
CA LYS A 17 -6.05 -7.44 7.47
C LYS A 17 -7.36 -8.20 7.57
N GLU A 18 -8.49 -7.52 7.76
CA GLU A 18 -9.83 -8.12 7.76
C GLU A 18 -10.13 -8.84 6.44
N ARG A 19 -9.64 -8.30 5.32
CA ARG A 19 -9.76 -8.90 3.97
C ARG A 19 -8.70 -9.96 3.65
N GLY A 20 -7.83 -10.31 4.59
CA GLY A 20 -6.82 -11.37 4.41
C GLY A 20 -5.53 -10.92 3.73
N TYR A 21 -5.27 -9.61 3.61
CA TYR A 21 -4.01 -9.09 3.07
C TYR A 21 -2.92 -9.04 4.14
N ASP A 22 -1.70 -9.37 3.74
CA ASP A 22 -0.50 -8.98 4.48
C ASP A 22 -0.25 -7.47 4.28
N VAL A 23 -0.38 -6.69 5.36
CA VAL A 23 -0.26 -5.23 5.29
C VAL A 23 1.09 -4.76 5.80
N TYR A 24 1.78 -3.96 4.96
CA TYR A 24 3.05 -3.30 5.28
C TYR A 24 2.90 -1.79 5.24
N VAL A 25 3.24 -1.12 6.35
CA VAL A 25 3.33 0.35 6.42
C VAL A 25 4.80 0.73 6.46
N LEU A 26 5.28 1.35 5.38
CA LEU A 26 6.70 1.63 5.16
C LEU A 26 6.91 3.13 4.93
N PRO A 27 8.03 3.71 5.41
CA PRO A 27 8.38 5.10 5.11
C PRO A 27 8.83 5.33 3.66
N GLY A 28 9.06 4.26 2.89
CA GLY A 28 9.47 4.31 1.48
C GLY A 28 9.51 2.92 0.83
N GLY A 29 9.71 2.89 -0.49
CA GLY A 29 9.59 1.67 -1.31
C GLY A 29 10.80 0.73 -1.32
N THR A 30 11.93 1.11 -0.70
CA THR A 30 13.20 0.38 -0.79
C THR A 30 13.15 -1.05 -0.22
N CYS A 31 12.25 -1.32 0.72
CA CYS A 31 12.08 -2.65 1.31
C CYS A 31 11.16 -3.59 0.49
N ILE A 32 10.40 -3.07 -0.49
CA ILE A 32 9.43 -3.85 -1.28
C ILE A 32 10.08 -5.09 -1.92
N PRO A 33 11.27 -5.00 -2.56
CA PRO A 33 11.88 -6.16 -3.19
C PRO A 33 12.25 -7.28 -2.21
N GLN A 34 12.58 -6.95 -0.97
CA GLN A 34 12.89 -7.94 0.05
C GLN A 34 11.63 -8.64 0.56
N ILE A 35 10.53 -7.88 0.72
CA ILE A 35 9.23 -8.42 1.13
C ILE A 35 8.70 -9.40 0.08
N LEU A 36 8.66 -9.00 -1.20
CA LEU A 36 8.18 -9.84 -2.30
C LEU A 36 9.13 -11.01 -2.66
N LYS A 37 10.30 -11.11 -2.01
CA LYS A 37 11.19 -12.28 -2.12
C LYS A 37 10.95 -13.30 -1.01
N LYS A 38 10.49 -12.86 0.16
CA LYS A 38 10.28 -13.72 1.33
C LYS A 38 8.98 -14.51 1.23
N ASN A 39 7.94 -13.89 0.66
CA ASN A 39 6.62 -14.50 0.52
C ASN A 39 6.18 -14.43 -0.95
N PRO A 40 5.59 -15.52 -1.49
CA PRO A 40 4.91 -15.47 -2.77
C PRO A 40 3.57 -14.75 -2.62
N TYR A 41 3.35 -13.68 -3.37
CA TYR A 41 2.08 -12.98 -3.45
C TYR A 41 1.50 -13.13 -4.85
N GLU A 42 0.17 -13.14 -4.95
CA GLU A 42 -0.55 -13.19 -6.23
C GLU A 42 -0.76 -11.79 -6.84
N GLY A 43 -0.68 -10.75 -6.01
CA GLY A 43 -0.78 -9.36 -6.45
C GLY A 43 -0.46 -8.37 -5.34
N VAL A 44 -0.37 -7.09 -5.68
CA VAL A 44 -0.05 -6.00 -4.75
C VAL A 44 -1.03 -4.85 -4.91
N VAL A 45 -1.52 -4.30 -3.79
CA VAL A 45 -2.23 -3.01 -3.77
C VAL A 45 -1.32 -1.97 -3.12
N GLY A 46 -0.92 -0.95 -3.87
CA GLY A 46 -0.07 0.14 -3.38
C GLY A 46 -0.90 1.36 -2.99
N VAL A 47 -0.62 1.95 -1.82
CA VAL A 47 -1.18 3.25 -1.41
C VAL A 47 -0.02 4.21 -1.14
N ALA A 48 0.28 5.09 -2.09
CA ALA A 48 1.44 5.97 -1.99
C ALA A 48 1.34 7.18 -2.93
N CYS A 49 2.31 8.08 -2.86
CA CYS A 49 2.40 9.20 -3.80
C CYS A 49 2.67 8.69 -5.22
N SER A 50 2.42 9.53 -6.23
CA SER A 50 2.58 9.14 -7.63
C SER A 50 4.00 8.66 -7.98
N GLN A 51 5.02 9.20 -7.32
CA GLN A 51 6.43 8.80 -7.52
C GLN A 51 6.66 7.37 -7.03
N GLU A 52 6.39 7.08 -5.76
CA GLU A 52 6.49 5.73 -5.19
C GLU A 52 5.68 4.70 -6.00
N LEU A 53 4.45 5.05 -6.40
CA LEU A 53 3.61 4.14 -7.18
C LEU A 53 4.19 3.86 -8.56
N LYS A 54 4.79 4.85 -9.22
CA LYS A 54 5.45 4.68 -10.52
C LYS A 54 6.66 3.75 -10.43
N GLU A 55 7.49 3.94 -9.41
CA GLU A 55 8.66 3.09 -9.16
C GLU A 55 8.23 1.65 -8.82
N GLY A 56 7.24 1.50 -7.95
CA GLY A 56 6.65 0.21 -7.60
C GLY A 56 6.05 -0.51 -8.81
N ALA A 57 5.30 0.19 -9.67
CA ALA A 57 4.72 -0.39 -10.88
C ALA A 57 5.79 -0.93 -11.85
N GLY A 58 6.91 -0.21 -12.02
CA GLY A 58 8.04 -0.69 -12.81
C GLY A 58 8.63 -1.99 -12.25
N PHE A 59 8.78 -2.06 -10.93
CA PHE A 59 9.27 -3.26 -10.26
C PHE A 59 8.32 -4.46 -10.39
N LEU A 60 7.01 -4.24 -10.19
CA LEU A 60 5.98 -5.27 -10.31
C LEU A 60 5.89 -5.82 -11.74
N LYS A 61 5.97 -4.94 -12.74
CA LYS A 61 6.01 -5.32 -14.16
C LYS A 61 7.18 -6.25 -14.47
N ASN A 62 8.38 -5.95 -13.96
CA ASN A 62 9.56 -6.79 -14.16
C ASN A 62 9.44 -8.17 -13.51
N LYS A 63 8.59 -8.30 -12.47
CA LYS A 63 8.28 -9.57 -11.80
C LYS A 63 7.05 -10.28 -12.35
N ASN A 64 6.40 -9.72 -13.37
CA ASN A 64 5.12 -10.20 -13.89
C ASN A 64 4.05 -10.37 -12.79
N LEU A 65 4.05 -9.46 -11.81
CA LEU A 65 3.13 -9.48 -10.68
C LEU A 65 2.06 -8.38 -10.87
N PRO A 66 0.76 -8.68 -10.84
CA PRO A 66 -0.27 -7.68 -11.01
C PRO A 66 -0.28 -6.70 -9.82
N GLY A 67 -0.51 -5.42 -10.13
CA GLY A 67 -0.53 -4.34 -9.17
C GLY A 67 -1.73 -3.43 -9.37
N GLN A 68 -2.36 -3.01 -8.27
CA GLN A 68 -3.34 -1.93 -8.24
C GLN A 68 -2.83 -0.80 -7.35
N ALA A 69 -3.36 0.41 -7.54
CA ALA A 69 -2.87 1.58 -6.84
C ALA A 69 -4.01 2.49 -6.36
N VAL A 70 -3.85 3.03 -5.15
CA VAL A 70 -4.63 4.15 -4.63
C VAL A 70 -3.68 5.33 -4.45
N PHE A 71 -3.96 6.40 -5.16
CA PHE A 71 -3.17 7.62 -5.07
C PHE A 71 -3.51 8.38 -3.80
N LEU A 72 -2.50 9.03 -3.24
CA LEU A 72 -2.70 10.03 -2.21
C LEU A 72 -3.39 11.26 -2.78
N ILE A 73 -4.37 11.78 -2.05
CA ILE A 73 -4.96 13.10 -2.27
C ILE A 73 -3.97 14.17 -1.79
N LYS A 74 -3.31 13.92 -0.66
CA LYS A 74 -2.29 14.79 -0.09
C LYS A 74 -0.98 14.03 0.09
N ASN A 75 0.04 14.45 -0.65
CA ASN A 75 1.38 13.89 -0.56
C ASN A 75 2.06 14.29 0.75
N GLY A 76 2.88 13.37 1.27
CA GLY A 76 3.67 13.56 2.47
C GLY A 76 3.84 12.25 3.22
N CYS A 77 4.96 12.08 3.91
CA CYS A 77 5.20 10.93 4.80
C CYS A 77 4.44 11.06 6.13
N ALA A 78 3.97 12.27 6.45
CA ALA A 78 3.13 12.59 7.59
C ALA A 78 1.86 13.31 7.11
N ASN A 79 0.76 13.13 7.83
CA ASN A 79 -0.55 13.70 7.47
C ASN A 79 -0.99 13.35 6.05
N THR A 80 -0.62 12.14 5.62
CA THR A 80 -1.02 11.54 4.36
C THR A 80 -2.53 11.38 4.30
N GLU A 81 -3.13 11.70 3.16
CA GLU A 81 -4.56 11.59 2.95
C GLU A 81 -4.85 10.84 1.64
N PHE A 82 -5.80 9.91 1.68
CA PHE A 82 -6.33 9.19 0.52
C PHE A 82 -7.79 8.83 0.76
N ASN A 83 -8.50 8.46 -0.31
CA ASN A 83 -9.90 8.12 -0.23
C ASN A 83 -10.09 6.67 0.28
N LEU A 84 -10.60 6.52 1.51
CA LEU A 84 -10.85 5.20 2.10
C LEU A 84 -11.95 4.41 1.37
N LYS A 85 -12.91 5.09 0.75
CA LYS A 85 -13.96 4.44 -0.05
C LYS A 85 -13.36 3.80 -1.31
N SER A 86 -12.55 4.55 -2.06
CA SER A 86 -11.84 4.02 -3.23
C SER A 86 -10.90 2.87 -2.86
N PHE A 87 -10.20 2.98 -1.72
CA PHE A 87 -9.39 1.88 -1.20
C PHE A 87 -10.24 0.63 -0.91
N LYS A 88 -11.42 0.77 -0.30
CA LYS A 88 -12.33 -0.34 -0.02
C LYS A 88 -12.90 -0.99 -1.28
N GLU A 89 -13.06 -0.26 -2.37
CA GLU A 89 -13.57 -0.79 -3.65
C GLU A 89 -12.52 -1.64 -4.38
N ILE A 90 -11.22 -1.42 -4.10
CA ILE A 90 -10.10 -2.15 -4.71
C ILE A 90 -9.75 -3.44 -3.95
N LEU A 91 -10.07 -3.50 -2.65
CA LEU A 91 -9.86 -4.67 -1.77
C LEU A 91 -11.06 -5.64 -1.75
#